data_AF-A0AAE1QIP4-F1
#
_entry.id   AF-A0AAE1QIP4-F1
#
_cell.length_a   1.000
_cell.length_b   1.000
_cell.length_c   1.000
_cell.angle_alpha   90.00
_cell.angle_beta   90.00
_cell.angle_gamma   90.00
#
_symmetry.space_group_name_H-M   'P 1'
#
loop_
_entity.id
_entity.type
_entity.pdbx_description
1 polymer ?
#
loop_
_entity_poly.entity_id
_entity_poly.type
_entity_poly.pdbx_seq_one_letter_code
_entity_poly.pdbx_strand_id
1 'polypeptide(L)'
;MDALPLHSILQALNVTMIDFFSLDVEGYELKVLKTLSWDRLKIRVLCVETKFVPEGKSGVISYMQSLGYQHLGNHHNDNWFGWTELLNETRKEKV
;
A
#
# COMPACT_ATOMS: atom_id res chain seq x y z
N MET A 1 -15.66 -18.41 -10.57
CA MET A 1 -14.39 -18.30 -9.84
C MET A 1 -14.65 -17.23 -8.80
N ASP A 2 -14.64 -17.59 -7.54
CA ASP A 2 -15.04 -16.68 -6.46
C ASP A 2 -13.80 -16.00 -5.92
N ALA A 3 -13.83 -14.67 -5.82
CA ALA A 3 -12.79 -13.87 -5.18
C ALA A 3 -13.31 -13.41 -3.81
N LEU A 4 -12.51 -13.63 -2.76
CA LEU A 4 -12.81 -13.11 -1.43
C LEU A 4 -12.14 -11.74 -1.25
N PRO A 5 -12.83 -10.76 -0.64
CA PRO A 5 -12.19 -9.50 -0.28
C PRO A 5 -11.04 -9.75 0.69
N LEU A 6 -9.88 -9.15 0.43
CA LEU A 6 -8.71 -9.23 1.33
C LEU A 6 -9.08 -8.82 2.77
N HIS A 7 -9.91 -7.80 2.93
CA HIS A 7 -10.39 -7.34 4.24
C HIS A 7 -11.03 -8.48 5.06
N SER A 8 -11.79 -9.38 4.42
CA SER A 8 -12.50 -10.45 5.11
C SER A 8 -11.53 -11.52 5.61
N ILE A 9 -10.49 -11.83 4.83
CA ILE A 9 -9.43 -12.76 5.22
C ILE A 9 -8.65 -12.18 6.41
N LEU A 10 -8.24 -10.92 6.32
CA LEU A 10 -7.49 -10.26 7.41
C LEU A 10 -8.31 -10.19 8.70
N GLN A 11 -9.60 -9.90 8.60
CA GLN A 11 -10.50 -9.86 9.75
C GLN A 11 -10.67 -11.24 10.39
N ALA A 12 -10.85 -12.30 9.60
CA ALA A 12 -10.98 -13.66 10.11
C ALA A 12 -9.72 -14.14 10.84
N LEU A 13 -8.56 -13.65 10.42
CA LEU A 13 -7.26 -13.96 11.02
C LEU A 13 -6.84 -12.97 12.13
N ASN A 14 -7.65 -11.96 12.42
CA ASN A 14 -7.33 -10.88 13.36
C ASN A 14 -5.99 -10.18 13.04
N VAL A 15 -5.67 -10.02 11.75
CA VAL A 15 -4.46 -9.35 11.27
C VAL A 15 -4.74 -7.86 11.12
N THR A 16 -4.05 -7.05 11.91
CA THR A 16 -4.14 -5.58 11.89
C THR A 16 -2.86 -4.91 11.39
N MET A 17 -1.78 -5.68 11.21
CA MET A 17 -0.50 -5.20 10.70
C MET A 17 0.05 -6.13 9.63
N ILE A 18 0.55 -5.55 8.54
CA ILE A 18 1.25 -6.24 7.46
C ILE A 18 2.61 -5.57 7.29
N ASP A 19 3.70 -6.35 7.34
CA ASP A 19 5.04 -5.80 7.15
C ASP A 19 5.31 -5.41 5.69
N PHE A 20 4.88 -6.25 4.74
CA PHE A 20 5.06 -6.03 3.31
C PHE A 20 3.82 -6.44 2.52
N PHE A 21 3.36 -5.57 1.62
CA PHE A 21 2.24 -5.85 0.73
C PHE A 21 2.59 -5.51 -0.72
N SER A 22 2.59 -6.53 -1.58
CA SER A 22 2.76 -6.38 -3.03
C SER A 22 1.39 -6.42 -3.69
N LEU A 23 1.06 -5.42 -4.50
CA LEU A 23 -0.24 -5.27 -5.15
C LEU A 23 -0.05 -5.09 -6.66
N ASP A 24 -0.49 -6.10 -7.40
CA ASP A 24 -0.51 -6.16 -8.86
C ASP A 24 -1.80 -6.88 -9.27
N VAL A 25 -2.77 -6.12 -9.78
CA VAL A 25 -4.10 -6.60 -10.16
C VAL A 25 -4.53 -6.03 -11.51
N GLU A 26 -3.55 -5.74 -12.37
CA GLU A 26 -3.72 -5.34 -13.76
C GLU A 26 -4.66 -4.12 -13.94
N GLY A 27 -4.44 -3.07 -13.14
CA GLY A 27 -5.10 -1.75 -13.30
C GLY A 27 -6.21 -1.45 -12.29
N TYR A 28 -6.46 -2.34 -11.32
CA TYR A 28 -7.45 -2.14 -10.25
C TYR A 28 -6.83 -1.72 -8.92
N GLU A 29 -5.54 -1.37 -8.89
CA GLU A 29 -4.77 -1.16 -7.67
C GLU A 29 -5.37 -0.06 -6.79
N LEU A 30 -5.68 1.11 -7.37
CA LEU A 30 -6.28 2.20 -6.60
C LEU A 30 -7.65 1.85 -6.03
N LYS A 31 -8.44 1.03 -6.74
CA LYS A 31 -9.74 0.55 -6.23
C LYS A 31 -9.53 -0.39 -5.06
N VAL A 32 -8.59 -1.34 -5.14
CA VAL A 32 -8.26 -2.25 -4.03
C VAL A 32 -7.78 -1.44 -2.82
N LEU A 33 -6.85 -0.50 -3.00
CA LEU A 33 -6.34 0.36 -1.93
C LEU A 33 -7.46 1.17 -1.25
N LYS A 34 -8.49 1.60 -1.99
CA LYS A 34 -9.66 2.32 -1.45
C LYS A 34 -10.62 1.45 -0.64
N THR A 35 -10.55 0.12 -0.77
CA THR A 35 -11.39 -0.81 0.01
C THR A 35 -10.79 -1.22 1.36
N LEU A 36 -9.51 -0.92 1.59
CA LEU A 36 -8.84 -1.24 2.85
C LEU A 36 -9.24 -0.27 3.97
N SER A 37 -9.48 -0.80 5.16
CA SER A 37 -9.77 -0.02 6.37
C SER A 37 -8.47 0.49 6.99
N TRP A 38 -7.92 1.59 6.46
CA TRP A 38 -6.64 2.18 6.90
C TRP A 38 -6.63 2.70 8.35
N ASP A 39 -7.82 2.84 8.97
CA ASP A 39 -7.99 3.13 10.40
C ASP A 39 -7.71 1.91 11.29
N ARG A 40 -7.81 0.68 10.74
CA ARG A 40 -7.66 -0.59 11.47
C ARG A 40 -6.52 -1.46 10.97
N LEU A 41 -6.09 -1.24 9.73
CA LEU A 41 -5.03 -1.98 9.07
C LEU A 41 -3.84 -1.04 8.85
N LYS A 42 -2.67 -1.44 9.39
CA LYS A 42 -1.40 -0.78 9.09
C LYS A 42 -0.55 -1.65 8.18
N ILE A 43 -0.09 -1.08 7.08
CA ILE A 43 0.88 -1.75 6.20
C ILE A 43 2.20 -0.98 6.29
N ARG A 44 3.32 -1.64 6.55
CA ARG A 44 4.61 -0.95 6.79
C ARG A 44 5.29 -0.53 5.48
N VAL A 45 5.35 -1.44 4.51
CA VAL A 45 5.91 -1.20 3.17
C VAL A 45 4.96 -1.75 2.10
N LEU A 46 4.74 -0.97 1.05
CA LEU A 46 3.93 -1.38 -0.10
C LEU A 46 4.75 -1.32 -1.39
N CYS A 47 4.50 -2.27 -2.27
CA CYS A 47 4.91 -2.27 -3.67
C CYS A 47 3.63 -2.31 -4.50
N VAL A 48 3.37 -1.28 -5.31
CA VAL A 48 2.13 -1.17 -6.10
C VAL A 48 2.47 -0.99 -7.56
N GLU A 49 2.03 -1.93 -8.41
CA GLU A 49 2.15 -1.78 -9.85
C GLU A 49 1.21 -0.66 -10.34
N THR A 50 1.70 0.27 -11.15
CA THR A 50 0.89 1.40 -11.63
C THR A 50 0.81 1.48 -13.15
N LYS A 51 1.09 0.37 -13.85
CA LYS A 51 1.18 0.37 -15.31
C LYS A 51 -0.17 0.64 -15.96
N PHE A 52 -1.20 -0.01 -15.45
CA PHE A 52 -2.53 -0.01 -16.06
C PHE A 52 -3.59 0.74 -15.24
N VAL A 53 -3.18 1.41 -14.16
CA VAL A 53 -4.09 2.21 -13.32
C VAL A 53 -4.66 3.38 -14.14
N PRO A 54 -5.99 3.52 -14.27
CA PRO A 54 -6.60 4.62 -15.03
C PRO A 54 -6.25 6.02 -14.50
N GLU A 55 -6.11 6.15 -13.18
CA GLU A 55 -5.69 7.38 -12.51
C GLU A 55 -4.19 7.67 -12.65
N GLY A 56 -3.45 6.75 -13.27
CA GLY A 56 -2.01 6.80 -13.45
C GLY A 56 -1.20 6.70 -12.16
N LYS A 57 0.12 6.66 -12.31
CA LYS A 57 1.08 6.64 -11.21
C LYS A 57 0.88 7.77 -10.20
N SER A 58 0.61 8.99 -10.69
CA SER A 58 0.42 10.16 -9.82
C SER A 58 -0.81 10.02 -8.93
N GLY A 59 -1.92 9.49 -9.46
CA GLY A 59 -3.14 9.25 -8.68
C GLY A 59 -2.91 8.29 -7.51
N VAL A 60 -2.16 7.21 -7.75
CA VAL A 60 -1.77 6.27 -6.69
C VAL A 60 -0.86 6.93 -5.66
N ILE A 61 0.16 7.67 -6.11
CA ILE A 61 1.09 8.36 -5.20
C ILE A 61 0.35 9.36 -4.31
N SER A 62 -0.50 10.21 -4.89
CA SER A 62 -1.26 11.20 -4.12
C SER A 62 -2.20 10.56 -3.11
N TYR A 63 -2.83 9.44 -3.47
CA TYR A 63 -3.68 8.68 -2.55
C TYR A 63 -2.87 8.07 -1.39
N MET A 64 -1.73 7.44 -1.67
CA MET A 64 -0.88 6.87 -0.62
C MET A 64 -0.33 7.96 0.31
N GLN A 65 0.04 9.12 -0.23
CA GLN A 65 0.49 10.27 0.55
C GLN A 65 -0.61 10.81 1.48
N SER A 66 -1.87 10.86 1.04
CA SER A 66 -2.98 11.29 1.90
C SER A 66 -3.24 10.33 3.08
N LEU A 67 -2.81 9.07 2.96
CA LEU A 67 -2.85 8.06 4.02
C LEU A 67 -1.61 8.08 4.94
N GLY A 68 -0.67 9.02 4.75
CA GLY A 68 0.54 9.13 5.56
C GLY A 68 1.69 8.24 5.13
N TYR A 69 1.75 7.84 3.85
CA TYR A 69 2.87 7.11 3.27
C TYR A 69 3.82 8.02 2.48
N GLN A 70 5.12 7.73 2.55
CA GLN A 70 6.13 8.35 1.69
C GLN A 70 6.35 7.49 0.46
N HIS A 71 6.47 8.13 -0.71
CA HIS A 71 6.95 7.47 -1.92
C HIS A 71 8.47 7.30 -1.81
N LEU A 72 8.94 6.05 -1.92
CA LEU A 72 10.34 5.67 -1.76
C LEU A 72 11.09 5.59 -3.09
N GLY A 73 10.36 5.60 -4.20
CA GLY A 73 10.91 5.44 -5.54
C GLY A 73 10.08 4.47 -6.38
N ASN A 74 10.56 4.19 -7.59
CA ASN A 74 9.96 3.21 -8.47
C ASN A 74 11.02 2.33 -9.12
N HIS A 75 10.62 1.10 -9.44
CA HIS A 75 11.39 0.18 -10.25
C HIS A 75 10.45 -0.36 -11.34
N HIS A 76 10.75 -0.11 -12.61
CA HIS A 76 9.79 -0.33 -13.70
C HIS A 76 8.42 0.32 -13.39
N ASN A 77 7.35 -0.48 -13.37
CA ASN A 77 5.99 -0.02 -13.10
C ASN A 77 5.62 -0.05 -11.61
N ASP A 78 6.50 -0.59 -10.78
CA ASP A 78 6.28 -0.75 -9.34
C ASP A 78 6.69 0.50 -8.58
N ASN A 79 5.77 1.02 -7.79
CA ASN A 79 5.99 2.17 -6.91
C ASN A 79 6.02 1.71 -5.46
N TRP A 80 7.08 2.12 -4.78
CA TRP A 80 7.37 1.71 -3.43
C TRP A 80 6.92 2.78 -2.45
N PHE A 81 6.24 2.37 -1.39
CA PHE A 81 5.74 3.26 -0.35
C PHE A 81 6.13 2.74 1.03
N GLY A 82 6.51 3.64 1.92
CA GLY A 82 6.79 3.32 3.32
C GLY A 82 5.93 4.17 4.24
N TRP A 83 5.44 3.57 5.32
CA TRP A 83 4.70 4.32 6.34
C TRP A 83 5.62 5.35 7.01
N THR A 84 5.16 6.60 7.10
CA THR A 84 6.01 7.73 7.52
C THR A 84 6.65 7.54 8.89
N GLU A 85 5.92 7.02 9.88
CA GLU A 85 6.44 6.86 11.25
C GLU A 85 7.57 5.83 11.31
N LEU A 86 7.38 4.67 10.67
CA LEU A 86 8.41 3.64 10.52
C LEU A 86 9.70 4.19 9.90
N LEU A 87 9.59 5.00 8.84
CA LEU A 87 10.76 5.59 8.18
C LEU A 87 11.47 6.60 9.09
N ASN A 88 10.71 7.36 9.87
CA ASN A 88 11.27 8.32 10.82
C ASN A 88 12.04 7.62 11.94
N GLU A 89 11.52 6.49 12.46
CA GLU A 89 12.22 5.65 13.43
C GLU A 89 13.52 5.09 12.86
N THR A 90 13.44 4.46 11.68
CA THR A 90 14.60 3.85 11.01
C THR A 90 15.72 4.87 10.69
N ARG A 91 15.36 6.13 10.44
CA ARG A 91 16.35 7.21 10.19
C ARG A 91 17.01 7.70 11.48
N LYS A 92 16.30 7.70 12.61
CA LYS A 92 16.86 8.12 13.92
C LYS A 92 17.89 7.12 14.43
N GLU A 93 17.70 5.83 14.18
CA GLU A 93 18.63 4.76 14.59
C GLU A 93 19.96 4.74 13.80
N LYS A 94 20.08 5.55 12.75
CA LYS A 94 21.29 5.65 11.91
C LYS A 94 22.20 6.82 12.28
N VAL A 95 21.91 7.53 13.37
CA VAL A 95 22.70 8.67 13.90
C VAL A 95 23.56 8.21 15.08
#